data_AF-A0A522B3K1-F1
#
_entry.id   AF-A0A522B3K1-F1
#
_cell.length_a   1.000
_cell.length_b   1.000
_cell.length_c   1.000
_cell.angle_alpha   90.00
_cell.angle_beta   90.00
_cell.angle_gamma   90.00
#
_symmetry.space_group_name_H-M   'P 1'
#
loop_
_entity.id
_entity.type
_entity.pdbx_description
1 polymer ?
#
loop_
_entity_poly.entity_id
_entity_poly.type
_entity_poly.pdbx_seq_one_letter_code
_entity_poly.pdbx_strand_id
1 'polypeptide(L)'
;MKTLVVTLFSLALVMGLVITAGQAASPDQAQPGLAKFVGGTIEEIDPAGLRVTIQTEFGKKESFPVGDAAVLMGLTKGDRVSAEMDEQGKVLKIVKLTPERKGAPEPGS
;
A
#
# COMPACT_ATOMS: atom_id res chain seq x y z
N MET A 1 -17.79 -34.88 -50.68
CA MET A 1 -16.34 -34.99 -50.94
C MET A 1 -15.77 -33.59 -50.87
N LYS A 2 -14.68 -33.22 -50.21
CA LYS A 2 -13.70 -33.82 -49.29
C LYS A 2 -12.87 -32.59 -48.86
N THR A 3 -12.74 -32.33 -47.56
CA THR A 3 -11.63 -31.60 -46.90
C THR A 3 -11.01 -30.41 -47.66
N LEU A 4 -11.59 -29.23 -47.46
CA LEU A 4 -10.95 -27.92 -47.70
C LEU A 4 -9.82 -27.75 -46.67
N VAL A 5 -8.56 -27.73 -47.10
CA VAL A 5 -7.80 -26.52 -47.48
C VAL A 5 -7.35 -25.74 -46.23
N VAL A 6 -6.12 -25.23 -46.29
CA VAL A 6 -5.44 -24.35 -45.32
C VAL A 6 -4.51 -25.05 -44.31
N THR A 7 -3.60 -25.87 -44.83
CA THR A 7 -2.18 -25.71 -44.46
C THR A 7 -1.60 -24.62 -45.38
N LEU A 8 -0.79 -23.72 -44.81
CA LEU A 8 -0.06 -22.60 -45.47
C LEU A 8 -0.83 -21.28 -45.69
N PHE A 9 -0.81 -20.40 -44.70
CA PHE A 9 -0.70 -18.96 -44.89
C PHE A 9 0.05 -18.40 -43.66
N SER A 10 1.38 -18.35 -43.73
CA SER A 10 2.11 -17.13 -44.14
C SER A 10 2.03 -16.03 -43.09
N LEU A 11 3.09 -15.97 -42.29
CA LEU A 11 3.87 -14.77 -42.00
C LEU A 11 3.15 -13.43 -42.28
N ALA A 12 2.46 -12.89 -41.27
CA ALA A 12 1.99 -11.50 -41.27
C ALA A 12 2.61 -10.78 -40.07
N LEU A 13 3.80 -10.25 -40.32
CA LEU A 13 4.44 -9.19 -39.55
C LEU A 13 3.89 -7.85 -40.07
N VAL A 14 2.95 -7.20 -39.35
CA VAL A 14 2.72 -5.74 -39.40
C VAL A 14 2.01 -5.37 -38.09
N MET A 15 2.72 -4.83 -37.10
CA MET A 15 2.81 -3.38 -36.84
C MET A 15 1.45 -2.75 -36.48
N GLY A 16 1.32 -2.32 -35.22
CA GLY A 16 0.49 -1.18 -34.84
C GLY A 16 -0.86 -1.47 -34.19
N LEU A 17 -0.87 -1.60 -32.86
CA LEU A 17 -1.95 -1.01 -32.07
C LEU A 17 -1.40 -0.50 -30.73
N VAL A 18 -1.06 0.79 -30.76
CA VAL A 18 -1.27 1.79 -29.71
C VAL A 18 -1.64 1.21 -28.33
N ILE A 19 -0.64 0.94 -27.50
CA ILE A 19 -0.89 0.94 -26.05
C ILE A 19 -0.81 2.40 -25.62
N THR A 20 -1.99 2.96 -25.42
CA THR A 20 -2.24 4.29 -24.88
C THR A 20 -1.34 4.58 -23.68
N ALA A 21 -0.52 5.62 -23.79
CA ALA A 21 -0.08 6.39 -22.64
C ALA A 21 -1.34 6.87 -21.90
N GLY A 22 -1.55 6.40 -20.67
CA GLY A 22 -2.84 6.65 -20.03
C GLY A 22 -3.09 6.03 -18.66
N GLN A 23 -2.06 5.80 -17.86
CA GLN A 23 -2.18 6.06 -16.42
C GLN A 23 -0.80 6.14 -15.79
N ALA A 24 -0.55 7.32 -15.22
CA ALA A 24 0.52 7.58 -14.28
C ALA A 24 0.34 6.68 -13.05
N ALA A 25 0.76 5.42 -13.15
CA ALA A 25 1.43 4.82 -12.01
C ALA A 25 2.80 5.46 -12.01
N SER A 26 2.95 6.55 -11.27
CA SER A 26 4.28 6.98 -10.84
C SER A 26 5.00 5.70 -10.39
N PRO A 27 6.18 5.35 -10.93
CA PRO A 27 7.08 4.54 -10.14
C PRO A 27 7.33 5.41 -8.92
N ASP A 28 6.59 5.13 -7.84
CA ASP A 28 6.95 5.57 -6.52
C ASP A 28 8.42 5.21 -6.42
N GLN A 29 9.25 6.26 -6.48
CA GLN A 29 10.67 6.11 -6.55
C GLN A 29 11.05 5.43 -5.24
N ALA A 30 11.18 4.12 -5.28
CA ALA A 30 11.89 3.36 -4.27
C ALA A 30 13.33 3.85 -4.36
N GLN A 31 13.57 4.98 -3.70
CA GLN A 31 14.88 5.48 -3.41
C GLN A 31 15.51 4.38 -2.54
N PRO A 32 16.51 3.65 -3.05
CA PRO A 32 17.11 2.57 -2.27
C PRO A 32 17.69 3.19 -1.00
N GLY A 33 17.15 2.78 0.16
CA GLY A 33 17.59 3.25 1.48
C GLY A 33 16.71 4.27 2.21
N LEU A 34 15.55 4.69 1.68
CA LEU A 34 14.55 5.41 2.50
C LEU A 34 13.44 4.45 2.94
N ALA A 35 13.35 4.21 4.25
CA ALA A 35 12.24 3.48 4.85
C ALA A 35 10.91 4.11 4.39
N LYS A 36 9.98 3.28 3.90
CA LYS A 36 8.72 3.75 3.33
C LYS A 36 7.72 3.92 4.47
N PHE A 37 7.15 5.11 4.62
CA PHE A 37 6.16 5.39 5.67
C PHE A 37 4.75 5.48 5.09
N VAL A 38 3.79 4.86 5.78
CA VAL A 38 2.36 4.95 5.48
C VAL A 38 1.62 5.48 6.70
N GLY A 39 1.04 6.67 6.55
CA GLY A 39 0.17 7.27 7.55
C GLY A 39 -1.29 6.90 7.32
N GLY A 40 -2.04 6.69 8.41
CA GLY A 40 -3.47 6.44 8.32
C GLY A 40 -4.13 6.10 9.64
N THR A 41 -5.33 5.55 9.55
CA THR A 41 -6.11 5.08 10.70
C THR A 41 -6.21 3.56 10.68
N ILE A 42 -5.99 2.91 11.82
CA ILE A 42 -6.15 1.46 11.93
C ILE A 42 -7.63 1.09 11.75
N GLU A 43 -7.91 0.25 10.78
CA GLU A 43 -9.25 -0.29 10.51
C GLU A 43 -9.41 -1.71 11.06
N GLU A 44 -8.34 -2.50 11.04
CA GLU A 44 -8.34 -3.89 11.49
C GLU A 44 -6.93 -4.32 11.92
N ILE A 45 -6.86 -5.22 12.91
CA ILE A 45 -5.62 -5.83 13.39
C ILE A 45 -5.84 -7.34 13.43
N ASP A 46 -4.99 -8.09 12.72
CA ASP A 46 -4.99 -9.54 12.73
C ASP A 46 -3.62 -10.05 13.25
N PRO A 47 -3.49 -10.26 14.56
CA PRO A 47 -2.24 -10.73 15.15
C PRO A 47 -1.96 -12.21 14.81
N ALA A 48 -2.98 -13.01 14.47
CA ALA A 48 -2.80 -14.41 14.09
C ALA A 48 -2.27 -14.54 12.65
N GLY A 49 -2.78 -13.72 11.73
CA GLY A 49 -2.31 -13.63 10.36
C GLY A 49 -1.14 -12.68 10.13
N LEU A 50 -0.61 -12.04 11.18
CA LEU A 50 0.47 -11.05 11.14
C LEU A 50 0.19 -9.91 10.15
N ARG A 51 -1.00 -9.30 10.27
CA ARG A 51 -1.46 -8.26 9.35
C ARG A 51 -2.11 -7.10 10.09
N VAL A 52 -1.99 -5.92 9.49
CA VAL A 52 -2.74 -4.72 9.90
C VAL A 52 -3.38 -4.09 8.68
N THR A 53 -4.62 -3.65 8.80
CA THR A 53 -5.31 -2.89 7.76
C THR A 53 -5.36 -1.43 8.18
N ILE A 54 -4.77 -0.57 7.35
CA ILE A 54 -4.72 0.88 7.57
C ILE A 54 -5.56 1.54 6.49
N GLN A 55 -6.50 2.38 6.91
CA GLN A 55 -7.14 3.34 6.02
C GLN A 55 -6.24 4.56 5.88
N THR A 56 -5.68 4.76 4.68
CA THR A 56 -4.85 5.93 4.37
C THR A 56 -5.69 7.21 4.37
N GLU A 57 -5.04 8.37 4.41
CA GLU A 57 -5.73 9.67 4.41
C GLU A 57 -6.54 9.92 3.12
N PHE A 58 -6.23 9.20 2.04
CA PHE A 58 -7.00 9.19 0.79
C PHE A 58 -8.25 8.30 0.86
N GLY A 59 -8.54 7.69 2.01
CA GLY A 59 -9.68 6.80 2.24
C GLY A 59 -9.49 5.36 1.75
N LYS A 60 -8.35 5.03 1.14
CA LYS A 60 -8.01 3.69 0.66
C LYS A 60 -7.65 2.80 1.84
N LYS A 61 -8.20 1.58 1.91
CA LYS A 61 -7.82 0.57 2.89
C LYS A 61 -6.75 -0.33 2.31
N GLU A 62 -5.63 -0.45 2.99
CA GLU A 62 -4.51 -1.30 2.59
C GLU A 62 -4.12 -2.21 3.74
N SER A 63 -3.92 -3.50 3.41
CA SER A 63 -3.49 -4.52 4.37
C SER A 63 -2.00 -4.75 4.21
N PHE A 64 -1.26 -4.54 5.28
CA PHE A 64 0.19 -4.67 5.30
C PHE A 64 0.60 -5.90 6.12
N PRO A 65 1.51 -6.74 5.58
CA PRO A 65 2.10 -7.82 6.37
C PRO A 65 3.04 -7.24 7.42
N VAL A 66 3.10 -7.88 8.58
CA VAL A 66 3.96 -7.47 9.71
C VAL A 66 4.99 -8.55 9.96
N GLY A 67 6.24 -8.14 10.22
CA GLY A 67 7.32 -9.09 10.51
C GLY A 67 7.22 -9.71 11.91
N ASP A 68 6.64 -8.98 12.86
CA ASP A 68 6.57 -9.36 14.27
C ASP A 68 5.22 -8.92 14.89
N ALA A 69 4.53 -9.85 15.56
CA ALA A 69 3.28 -9.57 16.26
C ALA A 69 3.43 -8.51 17.37
N ALA A 70 4.64 -8.34 17.92
CA ALA A 70 4.93 -7.31 18.92
C ALA A 70 4.65 -5.90 18.39
N VAL A 71 4.80 -5.67 17.08
CA VAL A 71 4.50 -4.39 16.43
C VAL A 71 3.01 -4.06 16.46
N LEU A 72 2.15 -5.08 16.58
CA LEU A 72 0.69 -4.93 16.67
C LEU A 72 0.21 -4.71 18.11
N MET A 73 1.06 -4.95 19.11
CA MET A 73 0.66 -4.86 20.51
C MET A 73 0.34 -3.42 20.90
N GLY A 74 -0.76 -3.25 21.65
CA GLY A 74 -1.21 -1.93 22.12
C GLY A 74 -1.83 -1.04 21.04
N LEU A 75 -1.95 -1.53 19.80
CA LEU A 75 -2.72 -0.88 18.75
C LEU A 75 -4.20 -1.21 18.87
N THR A 76 -5.06 -0.29 18.45
CA THR A 76 -6.51 -0.46 18.47
C THR A 76 -7.12 0.13 17.22
N LYS A 77 -8.24 -0.45 16.78
CA LYS A 77 -9.04 0.12 15.70
C LYS A 77 -9.41 1.58 16.02
N GLY A 78 -9.22 2.47 15.05
CA GLY A 78 -9.44 3.90 15.19
C GLY A 78 -8.20 4.71 15.56
N ASP A 79 -7.08 4.07 15.93
CA ASP A 79 -5.82 4.79 16.18
C ASP A 79 -5.30 5.41 14.89
N ARG A 80 -4.94 6.70 14.94
CA ARG A 80 -4.09 7.31 13.92
C ARG A 80 -2.65 6.87 14.13
N VAL A 81 -2.03 6.36 13.08
CA VAL A 81 -0.68 5.80 13.14
C VAL A 81 0.15 6.18 11.92
N SER A 82 1.47 6.09 12.08
CA SER A 82 2.44 6.03 10.99
C SER A 82 3.14 4.68 11.05
N ALA A 83 3.07 3.92 9.96
CA ALA A 83 3.71 2.62 9.81
C ALA A 83 4.98 2.75 8.96
N GLU A 84 6.11 2.31 9.50
CA GLU A 84 7.38 2.18 8.79
C GLU A 84 7.47 0.81 8.13
N MET A 85 7.85 0.78 6.86
CA MET A 85 7.94 -0.41 6.04
C MET A 85 9.37 -0.66 5.58
N ASP A 86 9.74 -1.94 5.50
CA ASP A 86 10.98 -2.38 4.86
C ASP A 86 10.91 -2.31 3.32
N GLU A 87 12.03 -2.63 2.67
CA GLU A 87 12.14 -2.67 1.20
C GLU A 87 11.23 -3.74 0.56
N GLN A 88 10.75 -4.72 1.34
CA GLN A 88 9.81 -5.76 0.90
C GLN A 88 8.34 -5.40 1.16
N GLY A 89 8.09 -4.24 1.77
CA GLY A 89 6.77 -3.76 2.14
C GLY A 89 6.16 -4.40 3.39
N LYS A 90 6.97 -5.00 4.27
CA LYS A 90 6.50 -5.44 5.60
C LYS A 90 6.63 -4.30 6.59
N VAL A 91 5.68 -4.22 7.51
CA VAL A 91 5.72 -3.26 8.60
C VAL A 91 6.79 -3.67 9.61
N LEU A 92 7.78 -2.79 9.79
CA LEU A 92 8.82 -2.90 10.79
C LEU A 92 8.39 -2.27 12.13
N LYS A 93 7.68 -1.14 12.06
CA LYS A 93 7.31 -0.36 13.24
C LYS A 93 6.02 0.42 13.01
N ILE A 94 5.21 0.58 14.06
CA ILE A 94 4.02 1.43 14.04
C ILE A 94 4.10 2.42 15.20
N VAL A 95 3.89 3.70 14.91
CA VAL A 95 3.89 4.77 15.91
C VAL A 95 2.51 5.43 15.92
N LYS A 96 1.90 5.55 17.11
CA LYS A 96 0.64 6.29 17.27
C LYS A 96 0.88 7.79 17.14
N LEU A 97 0.11 8.40 16.25
CA LEU A 97 0.08 9.84 16.05
C LEU A 97 -0.95 10.44 17.00
N THR A 98 -0.52 10.75 18.22
CA THR A 98 -1.32 11.59 19.10
C THR A 98 -1.34 13.00 18.49
N PRO A 99 -2.50 13.62 18.26
CA PRO A 99 -2.51 15.04 17.92
C PRO A 99 -1.87 15.76 19.10
N GLU A 100 -0.70 16.34 18.90
CA GLU A 100 -0.11 17.21 19.89
C GLU A 100 -1.17 18.28 20.17
N ARG A 101 -1.70 18.32 21.39
CA ARG A 101 -2.46 19.49 21.84
C ARG A 101 -1.44 20.62 21.95
N LYS A 102 -1.11 21.24 20.81
CA LYS A 102 -0.35 22.48 20.76
C LYS A 102 -1.24 23.55 21.39
N GLY A 103 -1.06 23.75 22.70
CA GLY A 103 -1.60 24.85 23.48
C GLY A 103 -3.12 25.01 23.37
N ALA A 104 -3.88 24.24 24.13
CA ALA A 104 -5.08 24.86 24.69
C ALA A 104 -4.56 26.01 25.57
N PRO A 105 -4.92 27.28 25.32
CA PRO A 105 -4.59 28.33 26.26
C PRO A 105 -5.18 27.92 27.61
N GLU A 106 -4.36 27.90 28.65
CA GLU A 106 -4.84 27.66 30.01
C GLU A 106 -5.98 28.66 30.28
N PRO A 107 -7.20 28.22 30.61
CA PRO A 107 -8.24 29.15 30.99
C PRO A 107 -7.93 29.65 32.39
N GLY A 108 -7.33 30.83 32.46
CA GLY A 108 -7.47 31.73 33.60
C GLY A 108 -6.22 31.93 34.46
N SER A 109 -5.80 33.19 34.55
CA SER A 109 -5.80 33.94 35.81
C SER A 109 -5.98 35.42 35.50
#